data_AF-A0A9E3S579-F1
#
_entry.id   AF-A0A9E3S579-F1
#
_cell.length_a   1.000
_cell.length_b   1.000
_cell.length_c   1.000
_cell.angle_alpha   90.00
_cell.angle_beta   90.00
_cell.angle_gamma   90.00
#
_symmetry.space_group_name_H-M   'P 1'
#
loop_
_entity.id
_entity.type
_entity.pdbx_description
1 polymer ?
#
loop_
_entity_poly.entity_id
_entity_poly.type
_entity_poly.pdbx_seq_one_letter_code
_entity_poly.pdbx_strand_id
1 'polypeptide(L)'
;MPTSPISINLDRMVDAMLDTRTPHYWDPKRKKIIRGSSELDDDKTRRVLIDTIGKRKFKQLADGFAATIDPKDAKLVQEAVKGSFDKFNRLLQKRLDLKQAWIAFAGPELMDAAVDWFAMQGIEEFIATGEIAKFAIEQAEGELEDEEDEDEDDEEEEEVEEEDEDEEEDEEEDEEDFEDEDDEE
;
A
#
# COMPACT_ATOMS: atom_id res chain seq x y z
N MET A 1 -17.71 -28.04 4.33
CA MET A 1 -17.22 -27.76 5.70
C MET A 1 -16.64 -26.36 5.66
N PRO A 2 -16.95 -25.47 6.62
CA PRO A 2 -16.28 -24.19 6.68
C PRO A 2 -14.80 -24.45 6.95
N THR A 3 -13.96 -24.24 5.95
CA THR A 3 -12.52 -24.26 6.10
C THR A 3 -12.15 -23.04 6.93
N SER A 4 -11.73 -23.25 8.17
CA SER A 4 -11.23 -22.15 8.99
C SER A 4 -10.13 -21.40 8.22
N PRO A 5 -10.21 -20.07 8.16
CA PRO A 5 -9.25 -19.28 7.40
C PRO A 5 -7.83 -19.52 7.91
N ILE A 6 -6.88 -19.54 6.97
CA ILE A 6 -5.48 -19.86 7.24
C ILE A 6 -4.84 -18.66 7.94
N SER A 7 -4.12 -18.84 9.04
CA SER A 7 -3.30 -17.76 9.59
C SER A 7 -1.94 -17.73 8.88
N ILE A 8 -1.55 -16.56 8.35
CA ILE A 8 -0.27 -16.37 7.66
C ILE A 8 0.49 -15.23 8.35
N ASN A 9 1.77 -15.46 8.66
CA ASN A 9 2.63 -14.40 9.18
C ASN A 9 3.28 -13.65 8.01
N LEU A 10 2.90 -12.37 7.83
CA LEU A 10 3.37 -11.53 6.73
C LEU A 10 4.82 -11.06 6.91
N ASP A 11 5.31 -10.91 8.14
CA ASP A 11 6.72 -10.57 8.39
C ASP A 11 7.65 -11.61 7.76
N ARG A 12 7.30 -12.89 7.89
CA ARG A 12 8.05 -14.00 7.27
C ARG A 12 8.00 -13.98 5.76
N MET A 13 6.90 -13.51 5.19
CA MET A 13 6.74 -13.37 3.75
C MET A 13 7.62 -12.24 3.22
N VAL A 14 7.57 -11.09 3.89
CA VAL A 14 8.40 -9.94 3.53
C VAL A 14 9.89 -10.25 3.71
N ASP A 15 10.28 -10.93 4.79
CA ASP A 15 11.65 -11.44 4.97
C ASP A 15 12.09 -12.33 3.80
N ALA A 16 11.20 -13.24 3.36
CA ALA A 16 11.46 -14.13 2.23
C ALA A 16 11.60 -13.37 0.91
N MET A 17 10.78 -12.34 0.70
CA MET A 17 10.88 -11.48 -0.48
C MET A 17 12.17 -10.66 -0.50
N LEU A 18 12.72 -10.31 0.66
CA LEU A 18 13.96 -9.54 0.80
C LEU A 18 15.24 -10.40 0.77
N ASP A 19 15.17 -11.70 1.07
CA ASP A 19 16.34 -12.61 1.01
C ASP A 19 16.59 -13.11 -0.41
N THR A 20 17.46 -12.39 -1.12
CA THR A 20 17.88 -12.74 -2.50
C THR A 20 18.90 -13.87 -2.59
N ARG A 21 19.44 -14.33 -1.46
CA ARG A 21 20.51 -15.33 -1.43
C ARG A 21 19.96 -16.74 -1.27
N THR A 22 18.85 -16.87 -0.55
CA THR A 22 18.25 -18.16 -0.23
C THR A 22 16.88 -18.26 -0.89
N PRO A 23 16.62 -19.27 -1.73
CA PRO A 23 15.27 -19.47 -2.24
C PRO A 23 14.33 -19.79 -1.08
N HIS A 24 13.18 -19.13 -1.06
CA HIS A 24 12.12 -19.37 -0.11
C HIS A 24 10.94 -20.02 -0.81
N TYR A 25 10.27 -20.93 -0.11
CA TYR A 25 9.15 -21.68 -0.66
C TYR A 25 7.96 -21.59 0.26
N TRP A 26 6.78 -21.42 -0.31
CA TRP A 26 5.53 -21.67 0.37
C TRP A 26 5.20 -23.16 0.31
N ASP A 27 4.87 -23.74 1.47
CA ASP A 27 4.30 -25.08 1.58
C ASP A 27 2.78 -24.98 1.80
N PRO A 28 1.95 -25.25 0.78
CA PRO A 28 0.50 -25.13 0.89
C PRO A 28 -0.12 -26.08 1.92
N LYS A 29 0.50 -27.25 2.14
CA LYS A 29 -0.01 -28.26 3.07
C LYS A 29 0.28 -27.86 4.52
N ARG A 30 1.49 -27.36 4.77
CA ARG A 30 1.95 -26.93 6.10
C ARG A 30 1.62 -25.46 6.40
N LYS A 31 1.16 -24.70 5.40
CA LYS A 31 0.80 -23.29 5.49
C LYS A 31 1.95 -22.45 6.08
N LYS A 32 3.17 -22.73 5.64
CA LYS A 32 4.40 -22.11 6.18
C LYS A 32 5.41 -21.82 5.08
N ILE A 33 6.29 -20.86 5.36
CA ILE A 33 7.45 -20.53 4.54
C ILE A 33 8.62 -21.44 4.95
N ILE A 34 9.28 -22.03 3.95
CA ILE A 34 10.46 -22.90 4.09
C ILE A 34 11.64 -22.22 3.42
N ARG A 35 12.78 -22.20 4.11
CA ARG A 35 14.02 -21.60 3.62
C ARG A 35 14.94 -22.66 3.01
N GLY A 36 15.43 -22.42 1.79
CA GLY A 36 16.48 -23.20 1.15
C GLY A 36 16.05 -24.61 0.74
N SER A 37 17.06 -25.47 0.52
CA SER A 37 16.90 -26.88 0.14
C SER A 37 16.73 -27.85 1.31
N SER A 38 16.80 -27.39 2.57
CA SER A 38 16.98 -28.29 3.72
C SER A 38 15.76 -29.13 4.11
N GLU A 39 14.61 -28.93 3.48
CA GLU A 39 13.46 -29.85 3.59
C GLU A 39 13.19 -30.55 2.23
N LEU A 40 14.16 -30.68 1.32
CA LEU A 40 13.95 -31.32 0.00
C LEU A 40 13.84 -32.85 0.06
N ASP A 41 14.15 -33.49 1.19
CA ASP A 41 14.48 -34.92 1.17
C ASP A 41 13.33 -35.93 1.24
N ASP A 42 12.05 -35.56 1.50
CA ASP A 42 11.05 -36.66 1.66
C ASP A 42 9.59 -36.38 1.24
N ASP A 43 9.18 -35.13 1.07
CA ASP A 43 7.75 -34.83 0.89
C ASP A 43 7.47 -34.48 -0.58
N LYS A 44 6.67 -35.32 -1.26
CA LYS A 44 6.09 -35.11 -2.61
C LYS A 44 5.15 -33.89 -2.70
N THR A 45 5.29 -32.94 -1.79
CA THR A 45 4.44 -31.76 -1.69
C THR A 45 4.90 -30.75 -2.74
N ARG A 46 3.99 -30.35 -3.62
CA ARG A 46 4.24 -29.28 -4.60
C ARG A 46 4.41 -27.97 -3.81
N ARG A 47 5.65 -27.50 -3.70
CA ARG A 47 6.01 -26.22 -3.09
C ARG A 47 6.07 -25.14 -4.16
N VAL A 48 5.74 -23.91 -3.79
CA VAL A 48 5.76 -22.76 -4.68
C VAL A 48 6.94 -21.86 -4.29
N LEU A 49 7.78 -21.50 -5.25
CA LEU A 49 8.87 -20.55 -5.02
C LEU A 49 8.28 -19.16 -4.75
N ILE A 50 8.68 -18.55 -3.64
CA ILE A 50 8.33 -17.16 -3.32
C ILE A 50 9.27 -16.25 -4.10
N ASP A 51 8.70 -15.35 -4.89
CA ASP A 51 9.48 -14.38 -5.65
C ASP A 51 10.07 -13.34 -4.72
N THR A 52 11.32 -12.95 -5.02
CA THR A 52 11.96 -11.86 -4.30
C THR A 52 11.46 -10.53 -4.85
N ILE A 53 11.41 -9.50 -4.00
CA ILE A 53 11.04 -8.17 -4.46
C ILE A 53 12.03 -7.74 -5.56
N GLY A 54 11.48 -7.22 -6.66
CA GLY A 54 12.30 -6.80 -7.80
C GLY A 54 13.33 -5.75 -7.37
N LYS A 55 14.57 -5.89 -7.85
CA LYS A 55 15.68 -5.02 -7.41
C LYS A 55 15.40 -3.53 -7.54
N ARG A 56 14.64 -3.15 -8.57
CA ARG A 56 14.21 -1.78 -8.82
C ARG A 56 13.24 -1.28 -7.74
N LYS A 57 12.19 -2.05 -7.43
CA LYS A 57 11.16 -1.72 -6.43
C LYS A 57 11.78 -1.56 -5.04
N PHE A 58 12.64 -2.52 -4.65
CA PHE A 58 13.37 -2.41 -3.39
C PHE A 58 14.25 -1.15 -3.32
N LYS A 59 14.99 -0.84 -4.39
CA LYS A 59 15.83 0.35 -4.40
C LYS A 59 14.98 1.63 -4.25
N GLN A 60 13.84 1.70 -4.92
CA GLN A 60 12.92 2.83 -4.80
C GLN A 60 12.41 3.00 -3.37
N LEU A 61 11.95 1.91 -2.75
CA LEU A 61 11.53 1.90 -1.34
C LEU A 61 12.65 2.33 -0.40
N ALA A 62 13.86 1.79 -0.59
CA ALA A 62 15.00 2.11 0.25
C ALA A 62 15.50 3.56 0.08
N ASP A 63 15.45 4.09 -1.14
CA ASP A 63 15.79 5.49 -1.43
C ASP A 63 14.75 6.43 -0.84
N GLY A 64 13.45 6.10 -0.94
CA GLY A 64 12.36 6.84 -0.29
C GLY A 64 12.48 6.83 1.23
N PHE A 65 12.69 5.65 1.82
CA PHE A 65 12.87 5.52 3.28
C PHE A 65 14.07 6.31 3.80
N ALA A 66 15.18 6.31 3.06
CA ALA A 66 16.35 7.09 3.45
C ALA A 66 16.08 8.62 3.46
N ALA A 67 15.08 9.10 2.72
CA ALA A 67 14.69 10.50 2.71
C ALA A 67 13.80 10.91 3.90
N THR A 68 13.16 9.95 4.57
CA THR A 68 12.23 10.20 5.68
C THR A 68 12.87 10.10 7.07
N ILE A 69 14.08 9.55 7.15
CA ILE A 69 14.80 9.33 8.41
C ILE A 69 15.98 10.28 8.60
N ASP A 70 16.53 10.29 9.81
CA ASP A 70 17.68 11.12 10.16
C ASP A 70 18.86 10.92 9.20
N PRO A 71 19.59 11.99 8.82
CA PRO A 71 20.69 11.90 7.85
C PRO A 71 21.81 10.91 8.22
N LYS A 72 22.00 10.64 9.52
CA LYS A 72 22.98 9.66 10.00
C LYS A 72 22.52 8.23 9.71
N ASP A 73 21.26 7.93 9.95
CA ASP A 73 20.67 6.62 9.70
C ASP A 73 20.39 6.40 8.21
N ALA A 74 20.01 7.44 7.49
CA ALA A 74 19.91 7.45 6.03
C ALA A 74 21.20 6.98 5.36
N LYS A 75 22.37 7.44 5.84
CA LYS A 75 23.67 6.97 5.36
C LYS A 75 23.89 5.48 5.63
N LEU A 76 23.55 5.00 6.83
CA LEU A 76 23.67 3.58 7.19
C LEU A 76 22.79 2.69 6.30
N VAL A 77 21.54 3.11 6.07
CA VAL A 77 20.60 2.44 5.18
C VAL A 77 21.14 2.39 3.76
N GLN A 78 21.58 3.52 3.22
CA GLN A 78 22.12 3.63 1.88
C GLN A 78 23.40 2.81 1.68
N GLU A 79 24.29 2.77 2.67
CA GLU A 79 25.46 1.89 2.65
C GLU A 79 25.08 0.40 2.68
N ALA A 80 24.08 0.04 3.49
CA ALA A 80 23.59 -1.33 3.57
C ALA A 80 22.96 -1.78 2.24
N VAL A 81 22.11 -0.94 1.64
CA VAL A 81 21.44 -1.17 0.35
C VAL A 81 22.43 -1.29 -0.80
N LYS A 82 23.45 -0.41 -0.87
CA LYS A 82 24.55 -0.51 -1.85
C LYS A 82 25.32 -1.82 -1.72
N GLY A 83 25.46 -2.32 -0.49
CA GLY A 83 26.18 -3.54 -0.21
C GLY A 83 25.43 -4.80 -0.66
N SER A 84 24.19 -4.98 -0.20
CA SER A 84 23.25 -6.02 -0.65
C SER A 84 21.93 -5.94 0.11
N PHE A 85 20.90 -6.62 -0.40
CA PHE A 85 19.63 -6.86 0.30
C PHE A 85 19.85 -7.49 1.67
N ASP A 86 20.74 -8.49 1.76
CA ASP A 86 21.07 -9.16 3.01
C ASP A 86 21.69 -8.21 4.04
N LYS A 87 22.52 -7.25 3.60
CA LYS A 87 23.12 -6.28 4.51
C LYS A 87 22.07 -5.31 5.05
N PHE A 88 21.12 -4.91 4.22
CA PHE A 88 19.98 -4.12 4.64
C PHE A 88 19.12 -4.88 5.65
N ASN A 89 18.72 -6.11 5.36
CA ASN A 89 17.94 -6.92 6.30
C ASN A 89 18.71 -7.13 7.63
N ARG A 90 20.01 -7.41 7.56
CA ARG A 90 20.85 -7.51 8.77
C ARG A 90 20.97 -6.21 9.55
N LEU A 91 20.89 -5.05 8.90
CA LEU A 91 20.84 -3.75 9.58
C LEU A 91 19.53 -3.64 10.37
N LEU A 92 18.39 -3.92 9.72
CA LEU A 92 17.07 -3.88 10.38
C LEU A 92 16.99 -4.86 11.57
N GLN A 93 17.56 -6.06 11.43
CA GLN A 93 17.62 -7.02 12.54
C GLN A 93 18.45 -6.54 13.74
N LYS A 94 19.43 -5.64 13.53
CA LYS A 94 20.27 -5.06 14.59
C LYS A 94 19.70 -3.77 15.16
N ARG A 95 18.98 -2.99 14.34
CA ARG A 95 18.41 -1.69 14.66
C ARG A 95 16.89 -1.81 14.59
N LEU A 96 16.29 -2.26 15.69
CA LEU A 96 14.84 -2.47 15.79
C LEU A 96 14.05 -1.17 15.56
N ASP A 97 14.62 -0.04 15.97
CA ASP A 97 14.12 1.31 15.67
C ASP A 97 14.01 1.55 14.15
N LEU A 98 15.06 1.24 13.39
CA LEU A 98 15.02 1.36 11.93
C LEU A 98 14.11 0.31 11.29
N LYS A 99 13.99 -0.88 11.90
CA LYS A 99 13.04 -1.91 11.44
C LYS A 99 11.60 -1.43 11.57
N GLN A 100 11.24 -0.83 12.71
CA GLN A 100 9.91 -0.28 12.93
C GLN A 100 9.63 0.87 11.96
N ALA A 101 10.57 1.80 11.80
CA ALA A 101 10.43 2.89 10.83
C ALA A 101 10.33 2.37 9.38
N TRP A 102 11.07 1.34 9.02
CA TRP A 102 10.97 0.69 7.72
C TRP A 102 9.61 0.02 7.52
N ILE A 103 9.10 -0.69 8.54
CA ILE A 103 7.78 -1.31 8.50
C ILE A 103 6.70 -0.22 8.37
N ALA A 104 6.80 0.89 9.09
CA ALA A 104 5.85 1.99 8.94
C ALA A 104 5.89 2.61 7.52
N PHE A 105 7.08 2.75 6.93
CA PHE A 105 7.22 3.36 5.61
C PHE A 105 6.87 2.42 4.44
N ALA A 106 7.40 1.19 4.45
CA ALA A 106 7.29 0.25 3.34
C ALA A 106 6.31 -0.90 3.63
N GLY A 107 5.80 -1.02 4.84
CA GLY A 107 4.91 -2.10 5.29
C GLY A 107 3.68 -2.26 4.41
N PRO A 108 2.93 -1.20 4.08
CA PRO A 108 1.76 -1.29 3.20
C PRO A 108 2.14 -1.85 1.82
N GLU A 109 3.13 -1.27 1.14
CA GLU A 109 3.53 -1.72 -0.20
C GLU A 109 4.12 -3.14 -0.22
N LEU A 110 4.77 -3.57 0.86
CA LEU A 110 5.29 -4.93 1.04
C LEU A 110 4.19 -5.92 1.41
N MET A 111 3.18 -5.48 2.15
CA MET A 111 1.98 -6.26 2.46
C MET A 111 1.17 -6.50 1.20
N ASP A 112 0.88 -5.47 0.40
CA ASP A 112 0.16 -5.61 -0.87
C ASP A 112 0.87 -6.58 -1.80
N ALA A 113 2.20 -6.46 -1.94
CA ALA A 113 2.98 -7.39 -2.72
C ALA A 113 2.86 -8.84 -2.20
N ALA A 114 2.80 -9.04 -0.88
CA ALA A 114 2.61 -10.35 -0.27
C ALA A 114 1.20 -10.89 -0.51
N VAL A 115 0.16 -10.06 -0.37
CA VAL A 115 -1.24 -10.43 -0.64
C VAL A 115 -1.43 -10.78 -2.12
N ASP A 116 -0.94 -9.95 -3.04
CA ASP A 116 -0.97 -10.19 -4.48
C ASP A 116 -0.31 -11.52 -4.83
N TRP A 117 0.86 -11.79 -4.24
CA TRP A 117 1.56 -13.05 -4.46
C TRP A 117 0.71 -14.25 -4.00
N PHE A 118 0.06 -14.16 -2.83
CA PHE A 118 -0.85 -15.20 -2.34
C PHE A 118 -2.09 -15.38 -3.23
N ALA A 119 -2.68 -14.29 -3.70
CA ALA A 119 -3.80 -14.31 -4.64
C ALA A 119 -3.42 -15.02 -5.95
N MET A 120 -2.22 -14.77 -6.50
CA MET A 120 -1.71 -15.50 -7.67
C MET A 120 -1.55 -17.01 -7.42
N GLN A 121 -1.45 -17.44 -6.16
CA GLN A 121 -1.45 -18.86 -5.78
C GLN A 121 -2.84 -19.42 -5.46
N GLY A 122 -3.90 -18.61 -5.60
CA GLY A 122 -5.28 -18.96 -5.27
C GLY A 122 -5.58 -18.94 -3.77
N ILE A 123 -4.82 -18.18 -2.98
CA ILE A 123 -5.04 -17.99 -1.54
C ILE A 123 -5.64 -16.60 -1.35
N GLU A 124 -6.97 -16.53 -1.33
CA GLU A 124 -7.73 -15.28 -1.23
C GLU A 124 -8.21 -15.02 0.21
N GLU A 125 -8.48 -16.07 0.99
CA GLU A 125 -8.97 -15.97 2.36
C GLU A 125 -7.93 -16.44 3.39
N PHE A 126 -7.36 -15.50 4.12
CA PHE A 126 -6.43 -15.78 5.21
C PHE A 126 -6.46 -14.68 6.28
N ILE A 127 -6.11 -15.06 7.51
CA ILE A 127 -5.89 -14.11 8.61
C ILE A 127 -4.42 -13.68 8.55
N ALA A 128 -4.18 -12.42 8.21
CA ALA A 128 -2.87 -11.81 8.26
C ALA A 128 -2.41 -11.63 9.72
N THR A 129 -1.16 -11.97 10.00
CA THR A 129 -0.52 -11.84 11.33
C THR A 129 0.89 -11.30 11.18
N GLY A 130 1.46 -10.75 12.27
CA GLY A 130 2.81 -10.18 12.27
C GLY A 130 2.81 -8.69 12.61
N GLU A 131 4.00 -8.10 12.71
CA GLU A 131 4.18 -6.66 12.92
C GLU A 131 3.65 -5.86 11.73
N ILE A 132 3.93 -6.28 10.50
CA ILE A 132 3.46 -5.61 9.29
C ILE A 132 1.94 -5.62 9.20
N ALA A 133 1.31 -6.75 9.54
CA ALA A 133 -0.15 -6.86 9.53
C ALA A 133 -0.80 -5.96 10.59
N LYS A 134 -0.19 -5.83 11.77
CA LYS A 134 -0.69 -4.93 12.82
C LYS A 134 -0.58 -3.47 12.41
N PHE A 135 0.57 -3.05 11.89
CA PHE A 135 0.78 -1.68 11.44
C PHE A 135 -0.20 -1.29 10.32
N ALA A 136 -0.48 -2.20 9.38
CA ALA A 136 -1.46 -1.92 8.33
C ALA A 136 -2.89 -1.77 8.87
N ILE A 137 -3.27 -2.56 9.88
CA ILE A 137 -4.57 -2.43 10.54
C ILE A 137 -4.64 -1.10 11.31
N GLU A 138 -3.62 -0.77 12.11
CA GLU A 138 -3.56 0.49 12.87
C GLU A 138 -3.58 1.72 11.96
N GLN A 139 -2.94 1.66 10.79
CA GLN A 139 -3.00 2.74 9.81
C GLN A 139 -4.40 2.89 9.20
N ALA A 140 -5.04 1.78 8.82
CA ALA A 140 -6.39 1.81 8.27
C ALA A 140 -7.44 2.26 9.30
N GLU A 141 -7.26 1.91 10.57
CA GLU A 141 -8.11 2.40 11.67
C GLU A 141 -7.90 3.90 11.91
N GLY A 142 -6.66 4.41 11.83
CA GLY A 142 -6.40 5.86 11.94
C GLY A 142 -6.95 6.67 10.76
N GLU A 143 -6.90 6.14 9.54
CA GLU A 143 -7.51 6.78 8.36
C GLU A 143 -9.06 6.84 8.48
N LEU A 144 -9.69 5.84 9.10
CA LEU A 144 -11.14 5.86 9.36
C LEU A 144 -11.53 6.81 10.49
N GLU A 145 -10.70 7.00 11.52
CA GLU A 145 -10.93 8.01 12.56
C GLU A 145 -10.81 9.44 12.01
N ASP A 146 -9.86 9.70 11.10
CA ASP A 146 -9.71 11.01 10.46
C ASP A 146 -10.84 11.32 9.44
N GLU A 147 -11.49 10.31 8.85
CA GLU A 147 -12.66 10.49 7.96
C GLU A 147 -13.98 10.72 8.71
N GLU A 148 -14.12 10.27 9.96
CA GLU A 148 -15.33 10.50 10.78
C GLU A 148 -15.41 11.92 11.39
N ASP A 149 -14.29 12.66 11.45
CA ASP A 149 -14.22 14.03 12.00
C ASP A 149 -14.48 15.15 10.94
N GLU A 150 -14.62 14.83 9.64
CA GLU A 150 -14.89 15.82 8.58
C GLU A 150 -16.38 16.00 8.22
N ASP A 151 -17.30 15.25 8.84
CA ASP A 151 -18.75 15.27 8.54
C ASP A 151 -19.64 15.93 9.61
N GLU A 152 -19.09 16.69 10.57
CA GLU A 152 -19.88 17.47 11.55
C GLU A 152 -19.50 18.97 11.56
N ASP A 153 -19.84 19.72 10.51
CA ASP A 153 -20.18 21.16 10.61
C ASP A 153 -20.66 21.69 9.24
N ASP A 154 -21.94 21.49 8.91
CA ASP A 154 -22.70 22.45 8.07
C ASP A 154 -24.22 22.20 8.17
N GLU A 155 -24.79 22.37 9.37
CA GLU A 155 -26.20 22.74 9.47
C GLU A 155 -26.26 24.28 9.60
N GLU A 156 -26.08 24.99 8.48
CA GLU A 156 -26.44 26.41 8.39
C GLU A 156 -27.94 26.56 8.69
N GLU A 157 -28.24 27.35 9.72
CA GLU A 157 -29.60 27.74 10.09
C GLU A 157 -30.25 28.51 8.93
N GLU A 158 -31.23 27.90 8.25
CA GLU A 158 -32.12 28.62 7.33
C GLU A 158 -33.00 29.60 8.13
N GLU A 159 -32.56 30.86 8.27
CA GLU A 159 -33.47 31.97 8.54
C GLU A 159 -34.24 32.31 7.26
N VAL A 160 -35.53 31.95 7.27
CA VAL A 160 -36.50 32.27 6.21
C VAL A 160 -36.85 33.76 6.29
N GLU A 161 -36.27 34.58 5.40
CA GLU A 161 -36.77 35.94 5.14
C GLU A 161 -37.91 35.89 4.12
N GLU A 162 -39.12 36.24 4.58
CA GLU A 162 -40.24 36.60 3.71
C GLU A 162 -40.01 38.01 3.16
N GLU A 163 -39.89 38.21 1.84
CA GLU A 163 -40.32 39.46 1.18
C GLU A 163 -40.81 39.17 -0.26
N ASP A 164 -42.12 39.36 -0.40
CA ASP A 164 -42.91 40.00 -1.46
C ASP A 164 -42.62 39.78 -2.96
N GLU A 165 -43.71 39.35 -3.60
CA GLU A 165 -44.01 39.34 -5.03
C GLU A 165 -43.87 40.74 -5.66
N ASP A 166 -43.19 40.84 -6.80
CA ASP A 166 -43.59 41.72 -7.91
C ASP A 166 -42.82 41.30 -9.18
N GLU A 167 -43.45 40.44 -9.97
CA GLU A 167 -43.10 40.15 -11.36
C GLU A 167 -43.60 41.31 -12.23
N GLU A 168 -42.70 42.16 -12.73
CA GLU A 168 -42.98 42.96 -13.94
C GLU A 168 -42.34 42.23 -15.13
N GLU A 169 -43.23 41.62 -15.92
CA GLU A 169 -42.99 41.16 -17.29
C GLU A 169 -42.57 42.34 -18.17
N ASP A 170 -41.40 42.29 -18.79
CA ASP A 170 -41.12 42.97 -20.05
C ASP A 170 -40.51 41.93 -21.00
N GLU A 171 -41.39 41.19 -21.66
CA GLU A 171 -41.10 40.50 -22.91
C GLU A 171 -41.20 41.49 -24.08
N GLU A 172 -40.61 41.08 -25.20
CA GLU A 172 -40.70 41.62 -26.56
C GLU A 172 -39.58 42.59 -26.97
N GLU A 173 -38.93 42.43 -28.12
CA GLU A 173 -38.95 41.38 -29.14
C GLU A 173 -37.64 41.58 -29.95
N ASP A 174 -37.13 40.48 -30.48
CA ASP A 174 -36.11 40.44 -31.52
C ASP A 174 -36.53 41.31 -32.73
N GLU A 175 -35.62 42.17 -33.20
CA GLU A 175 -35.55 42.47 -34.63
C GLU A 175 -34.18 42.03 -35.14
N GLU A 176 -34.18 40.84 -35.74
CA GLU A 176 -33.27 40.51 -36.84
C GLU A 176 -33.39 41.58 -37.94
N ASP A 177 -32.28 41.92 -38.58
CA ASP A 177 -32.09 41.87 -40.04
C ASP A 177 -30.97 42.83 -40.46
N PHE A 178 -29.88 42.27 -40.98
CA PHE A 178 -29.20 42.62 -42.24
C PHE A 178 -27.73 42.16 -42.20
N GLU A 179 -27.51 40.98 -42.79
CA GLU A 179 -26.29 40.72 -43.54
C GLU A 179 -26.26 41.68 -44.74
N ASP A 180 -25.14 42.36 -44.98
CA ASP A 180 -24.52 42.32 -46.30
C ASP A 180 -23.16 43.06 -46.34
N GLU A 181 -22.25 42.40 -47.06
CA GLU A 181 -21.16 42.92 -47.89
C GLU A 181 -20.03 43.76 -47.23
N ASP A 182 -18.81 43.22 -47.24
CA ASP A 182 -17.90 43.48 -48.37
C ASP A 182 -16.63 42.60 -48.27
N ASP A 183 -16.43 41.80 -49.31
CA ASP A 183 -15.17 41.16 -49.68
C ASP A 183 -14.61 41.93 -50.89
N GLU A 184 -13.31 41.79 -51.12
CA GLU A 184 -12.51 42.33 -52.23
C GLU A 184 -11.88 43.74 -52.09
N GLU A 185 -10.62 43.75 -51.64
CA GLU A 185 -9.46 44.00 -52.54
C GLU A 185 -8.15 43.37 -52.02
#